data_AF-A0A967VMZ4-F1
#
_entry.id   AF-A0A967VMZ4-F1
#
_cell.length_a   1.000
_cell.length_b   1.000
_cell.length_c   1.000
_cell.angle_alpha   90.00
_cell.angle_beta   90.00
_cell.angle_gamma   90.00
#
_symmetry.space_group_name_H-M   'P 1'
#
loop_
_entity.id
_entity.type
_entity.pdbx_description
1 polymer ?
#
loop_
_entity_poly.entity_id
_entity_poly.type
_entity_poly.pdbx_seq_one_letter_code
_entity_poly.pdbx_strand_id
1 'polypeptide(L)'
;MLLLWGVLGAGVTPSGLGAQANRTPVAGIAVDTVFHGLDARPIGPPGTSGRVAALAVSPRDDREVWVGAATGGLWKSVDGGFTW
;
A
#
# COMPACT_ATOMS: atom_id res chain seq x y z
N MET A 1 -70.73 -2.22 -0.29
CA MET A 1 -70.55 -3.68 -0.46
C MET A 1 -69.12 -3.91 -0.93
N LEU A 2 -68.30 -4.55 -0.10
CA LEU A 2 -66.85 -4.74 -0.26
C LEU A 2 -66.50 -5.58 -1.49
N LEU A 3 -65.45 -5.20 -2.24
CA LEU A 3 -64.47 -6.14 -2.81
C LEU A 3 -63.09 -5.48 -2.98
N LEU A 4 -62.07 -6.13 -2.41
CA LEU A 4 -60.63 -5.85 -2.50
C LEU A 4 -60.12 -5.92 -3.95
N TRP A 5 -59.10 -5.11 -4.30
CA TRP A 5 -58.04 -5.51 -5.25
C TRP A 5 -56.67 -4.88 -4.88
N GLY A 6 -55.69 -5.77 -4.68
CA GLY A 6 -54.24 -5.64 -4.91
C GLY A 6 -53.50 -4.33 -4.60
N VAL A 7 -52.76 -4.31 -3.49
CA VAL A 7 -51.59 -3.43 -3.35
C VAL A 7 -50.51 -3.90 -4.32
N LEU A 8 -50.36 -3.19 -5.44
CA LEU A 8 -49.23 -3.33 -6.34
C LEU A 8 -47.93 -2.93 -5.63
N GLY A 9 -46.95 -3.82 -5.65
CA GLY A 9 -45.61 -3.56 -5.18
C GLY A 9 -44.95 -2.44 -6.01
N ALA A 10 -44.72 -1.30 -5.36
CA ALA A 10 -43.76 -0.32 -5.84
C ALA A 10 -42.36 -0.89 -5.58
N GLY A 11 -41.89 -1.74 -6.50
CA GLY A 11 -40.49 -2.13 -6.56
C GLY A 11 -39.66 -0.86 -6.75
N VAL A 12 -38.92 -0.47 -5.71
CA VAL A 12 -37.82 0.48 -5.84
C VAL A 12 -36.81 -0.20 -6.76
N THR A 13 -36.83 0.17 -8.04
CA THR A 13 -35.73 -0.18 -8.92
C THR A 13 -34.53 0.62 -8.41
N PRO A 14 -33.37 -0.02 -8.12
CA PRO A 14 -32.15 0.73 -8.03
C PRO A 14 -31.94 1.30 -9.44
N SER A 15 -32.19 2.60 -9.57
CA SER A 15 -31.78 3.38 -10.74
C SER A 15 -30.34 2.99 -11.00
N GLY A 16 -30.13 2.35 -12.15
CA GLY A 16 -28.83 1.82 -12.53
C GLY A 16 -27.78 2.90 -12.33
N LEU A 17 -26.85 2.63 -11.41
CA LEU A 17 -25.48 3.08 -11.55
C LEU A 17 -24.98 2.43 -12.83
N GLY A 18 -25.39 2.99 -13.96
CA GLY A 18 -24.79 2.76 -15.26
C GLY A 18 -23.33 3.11 -15.08
N ALA A 19 -22.53 2.06 -14.93
CA ALA A 19 -21.10 2.13 -14.81
C ALA A 19 -20.59 3.06 -15.91
N GLN A 20 -19.95 4.13 -15.45
CA GLN A 20 -19.32 5.22 -16.19
C GLN A 20 -18.56 4.70 -17.43
N ALA A 21 -19.26 4.58 -18.56
CA ALA A 21 -18.70 4.21 -19.86
C ALA A 21 -18.24 5.47 -20.61
N ASN A 22 -17.45 6.30 -19.93
CA ASN A 22 -16.63 7.30 -20.60
C ASN A 22 -15.25 7.34 -19.96
N ARG A 23 -14.56 6.20 -19.99
CA ARG A 23 -13.10 6.22 -19.96
C ARG A 23 -12.67 6.35 -21.41
N THR A 24 -12.69 7.57 -21.95
CA THR A 24 -11.82 7.90 -23.08
C THR A 24 -10.44 7.37 -22.69
N PRO A 25 -9.77 6.55 -23.50
CA PRO A 25 -8.41 6.15 -23.20
C PRO A 25 -7.56 7.41 -23.32
N VAL A 26 -7.42 8.13 -22.21
CA VAL A 26 -6.34 9.09 -22.03
C VAL A 26 -5.11 8.25 -22.28
N ALA A 27 -4.32 8.58 -23.29
CA ALA A 27 -3.13 7.83 -23.67
C ALA A 27 -2.38 7.47 -22.37
N GLY A 28 -2.45 6.18 -22.01
CA GLY A 28 -2.00 5.74 -20.70
C GLY A 28 -0.51 5.98 -20.66
N ILE A 29 -0.06 6.91 -19.82
CA ILE A 29 1.37 7.10 -19.63
C ILE A 29 1.87 5.80 -19.01
N ALA A 30 2.71 5.10 -19.75
CA ALA A 30 3.26 3.84 -19.31
C ALA A 30 4.04 4.10 -18.02
N VAL A 31 3.75 3.32 -16.97
CA VAL A 31 4.26 3.55 -15.61
C VAL A 31 5.79 3.53 -15.59
N ASP A 32 6.40 2.72 -16.46
CA ASP A 32 7.83 2.72 -16.73
C ASP A 32 8.35 4.09 -17.17
N THR A 33 7.63 4.80 -18.03
CA THR A 33 8.04 6.12 -18.56
C THR A 33 7.89 7.21 -17.49
N VAL A 34 6.90 7.10 -16.60
CA VAL A 34 6.68 8.05 -15.49
C VAL A 34 7.83 8.02 -14.49
N PHE A 35 8.42 6.85 -14.27
CA PHE A 35 9.45 6.65 -13.25
C PHE A 35 10.85 6.39 -13.81
N HIS A 36 11.04 6.46 -15.13
CA HIS A 36 12.26 6.06 -15.86
C HIS A 36 13.55 6.84 -15.53
N GLY A 37 13.48 7.79 -14.58
CA GLY A 37 14.63 8.55 -14.07
C GLY A 37 14.53 8.87 -12.58
N LEU A 38 13.65 8.20 -11.84
CA LEU A 38 13.61 8.31 -10.38
C LEU A 38 14.50 7.22 -9.77
N ASP A 39 15.58 7.63 -9.13
CA ASP A 39 16.38 6.75 -8.29
C ASP A 39 15.78 6.69 -6.89
N ALA A 40 15.38 5.49 -6.46
CA ALA A 40 15.03 5.26 -5.07
C ALA A 40 16.30 5.39 -4.21
N ARG A 41 16.30 6.35 -3.28
CA ARG A 41 17.35 6.47 -2.27
C ARG A 41 16.81 6.11 -0.89
N PRO A 42 17.62 5.45 -0.04
CA PRO A 42 17.26 5.29 1.36
C PRO A 42 17.08 6.68 1.99
N ILE A 43 16.08 6.81 2.86
CA ILE A 43 15.83 8.06 3.61
C ILE A 43 16.90 8.27 4.71
N GLY A 44 17.84 7.33 4.86
CA GLY A 44 18.76 7.24 6.00
C GLY A 44 17.98 6.89 7.28
N PRO A 45 18.65 6.58 8.41
CA PRO A 45 17.93 6.39 9.67
C PRO A 45 17.31 7.74 10.08
N PRO A 46 15.98 7.93 9.98
CA PRO A 46 15.38 9.18 10.44
C PRO A 46 15.54 9.19 11.96
N GLY A 47 16.17 10.25 12.50
CA GLY A 47 16.41 10.50 13.92
C GLY A 47 15.88 9.40 14.86
N THR A 48 16.76 8.48 15.23
CA THR A 48 16.47 7.23 15.93
C THR A 48 15.88 7.46 17.33
N SER A 49 14.61 7.82 17.38
CA SER A 49 13.75 7.69 18.54
C SER A 49 12.54 6.89 18.08
N GLY A 50 12.63 5.57 18.24
CA GLY A 50 11.59 4.62 17.86
C GLY A 50 11.78 3.32 18.63
N ARG A 51 10.73 2.51 18.72
CA ARG A 51 10.83 1.19 19.36
C ARG A 51 11.45 0.18 18.41
N VAL A 52 12.55 -0.44 18.83
CA VAL A 52 13.07 -1.66 18.22
C VAL A 52 12.22 -2.82 18.71
N ALA A 53 11.58 -3.51 17.78
CA ALA A 53 10.75 -4.68 18.07
C ALA A 53 11.53 -5.99 17.89
N ALA A 54 12.53 -5.99 17.01
CA ALA A 54 13.34 -7.17 16.71
C ALA A 54 14.77 -6.79 16.31
N LEU A 55 15.71 -7.68 16.64
CA LEU A 55 17.11 -7.66 16.22
C LEU A 55 17.50 -9.08 15.83
N ALA A 56 18.19 -9.23 14.70
CA ALA A 56 18.76 -10.50 14.28
C ALA A 56 20.18 -10.30 13.71
N VAL A 57 21.07 -11.23 14.00
CA VAL A 57 22.41 -11.31 13.43
C VAL A 57 22.45 -12.52 12.49
N SER A 58 23.07 -12.37 11.33
CA SER A 58 23.21 -13.46 10.38
C SER A 58 24.06 -14.59 10.97
N PRO A 59 23.66 -15.87 10.84
CA PRO A 59 24.45 -17.00 11.32
C PRO A 59 25.69 -17.29 10.45
N ARG A 60 25.83 -16.59 9.32
CA ARG A 60 26.94 -16.75 8.35
C ARG A 60 27.94 -15.62 8.41
N ASP A 61 27.53 -14.44 8.87
CA ASP A 61 28.36 -13.24 8.96
C ASP A 61 27.89 -12.41 10.17
N ASP A 62 28.75 -12.27 11.18
CA ASP A 62 28.44 -11.53 12.40
C ASP A 62 28.34 -10.02 12.17
N ARG A 63 28.79 -9.52 11.00
CA ARG A 63 28.64 -8.13 10.59
C ARG A 63 27.32 -7.84 9.89
N GLU A 64 26.59 -8.86 9.44
CA GLU A 64 25.28 -8.68 8.84
C GLU A 64 24.20 -8.67 9.93
N VAL A 65 23.60 -7.50 10.17
CA VAL A 65 22.65 -7.27 11.26
C VAL A 65 21.36 -6.68 10.72
N TRP A 66 20.22 -7.14 11.24
CA TRP A 66 18.90 -6.71 10.83
C TRP A 66 18.11 -6.16 12.01
N VAL A 67 17.49 -5.00 11.84
CA VAL A 67 16.69 -4.33 12.88
C VAL A 67 15.27 -4.11 12.38
N GLY A 68 14.30 -4.64 13.11
CA GLY A 68 12.88 -4.39 12.90
C GLY A 68 12.38 -3.27 13.83
N ALA A 69 12.00 -2.14 13.26
CA ALA A 69 11.41 -1.02 13.98
C ALA A 69 9.88 -1.12 13.98
N ALA A 70 9.24 -0.83 15.11
CA ALA A 70 7.78 -0.93 15.28
C ALA A 70 6.99 -0.03 14.31
N THR A 71 7.58 1.08 13.86
CA THR A 71 6.94 2.04 12.93
C THR A 71 7.92 2.55 11.87
N GLY A 72 9.11 1.93 11.78
CA GLY A 72 10.21 2.37 10.91
C GLY A 72 10.66 1.32 9.90
N GLY A 73 9.94 0.19 9.78
CA GLY A 73 10.27 -0.87 8.83
C GLY A 73 11.47 -1.73 9.23
N LEU A 74 12.16 -2.25 8.22
CA LEU A 74 13.29 -3.17 8.38
C LEU A 74 14.57 -2.50 7.88
N TRP A 75 15.62 -2.59 8.69
CA TRP A 75 16.95 -2.02 8.42
C TRP A 75 17.98 -3.13 8.34
N LYS A 76 18.94 -2.98 7.44
CA LYS A 76 20.02 -3.95 7.24
C LYS A 76 21.36 -3.24 7.32
N SER A 77 22.24 -3.76 8.16
CA SER A 77 23.65 -3.42 8.16
C SER A 77 24.48 -4.59 7.65
N VAL A 78 25.61 -4.30 7.01
CA VAL A 78 26.64 -5.28 6.59
C VAL A 78 28.00 -4.99 7.23
N ASP A 79 28.09 -3.99 8.10
CA ASP A 79 29.33 -3.57 8.75
C ASP A 79 29.26 -3.69 10.29
N GLY A 80 28.28 -4.43 10.82
CA GLY A 80 28.10 -4.60 12.26
C GLY A 80 27.29 -3.49 12.93
N GLY A 81 26.55 -2.71 12.14
CA GLY A 81 25.64 -1.66 12.63
C GLY A 81 26.25 -0.26 12.67
N PHE A 82 27.42 -0.04 12.05
CA PHE A 82 27.98 1.31 11.88
C PHE A 82 27.19 2.09 10.81
N THR A 83 26.74 1.40 9.76
CA THR A 83 25.86 1.94 8.72
C THR A 83 24.66 1.03 8.43
N TRP A 84 23.59 1.60 7.89
CA TRP A 84 22.27 0.96 7.70
C TRP A 84 21.63 1.34 6.36
#